data_AF-A0A319BVY4-F1
#
_entry.id   AF-A0A319BVY4-F1
#
_cell.length_a   1.000
_cell.length_b   1.000
_cell.length_c   1.000
_cell.angle_alpha   90.00
_cell.angle_beta   90.00
_cell.angle_gamma   90.00
#
_symmetry.space_group_name_H-M   'P 1'
#
loop_
_entity.id
_entity.type
_entity.pdbx_description
1 polymer ?
#
loop_
_entity_poly.entity_id
_entity_poly.type
_entity_poly.pdbx_seq_one_letter_code
_entity_poly.pdbx_strand_id
1 'polypeptide(L)'
;DVSHLMGNKLLCDHMTEISSVLTRDALLKLSLLAQHFDSNNPVSKKLRRFIAEPQAMFHQVCKFIWSQYNAQSNDWVPLEDFEQEMLQLLTFLETAFTTRWNLIFVEAGYSASYTD
;
A
#
# COMPACT_ATOMS: atom_id res chain seq x y z
N ASP A 1 -7.40 16.73 5.00
CA ASP A 1 -6.47 17.82 4.70
C ASP A 1 -5.24 17.24 3.99
N VAL A 2 -5.36 17.01 2.68
CA VAL A 2 -4.32 16.36 1.86
C VAL A 2 -3.21 17.35 1.49
N SER A 3 -3.52 18.64 1.57
CA SER A 3 -2.64 19.80 1.39
C SER A 3 -1.39 19.76 2.26
N HIS A 4 -1.52 19.37 3.53
CA HIS A 4 -0.38 19.23 4.44
C HIS A 4 0.49 17.99 4.17
N LEU A 5 -0.08 16.92 3.59
CA LEU A 5 0.66 15.72 3.19
C LEU A 5 1.47 15.98 1.91
N MET A 6 0.93 16.74 0.96
CA MET A 6 1.63 17.13 -0.28
C MET A 6 2.76 18.15 -0.05
N GLY A 7 2.74 18.87 1.08
CA GLY A 7 3.83 19.76 1.49
C GLY A 7 4.97 19.06 2.21
N ASN A 8 4.82 17.77 2.55
CA ASN A 8 5.86 17.01 3.24
C ASN A 8 6.83 16.43 2.21
N LYS A 9 7.90 17.17 1.93
CA LYS A 9 8.94 16.78 0.96
C LYS A 9 9.49 15.37 1.22
N LEU A 10 9.64 14.97 2.48
CA LEU A 10 10.10 13.63 2.85
C LEU A 10 9.08 12.54 2.45
N LEU A 11 7.79 12.80 2.67
CA LEU A 11 6.72 11.90 2.22
C LEU A 11 6.70 11.78 0.69
N CYS A 12 6.85 12.90 -0.03
CA CYS A 12 6.90 12.93 -1.48
C CYS A 12 8.13 12.21 -2.05
N ASP A 13 9.31 12.43 -1.46
CA ASP A 13 10.56 11.78 -1.86
C ASP A 13 10.46 10.25 -1.65
N HIS A 14 9.88 9.81 -0.52
CA HIS A 14 9.66 8.38 -0.27
C HIS A 14 8.59 7.75 -1.16
N MET A 15 7.49 8.45 -1.47
CA MET A 15 6.51 7.97 -2.45
C MET A 15 7.12 7.87 -3.84
N THR A 16 8.00 8.80 -4.20
CA THR A 16 8.74 8.77 -5.48
C THR A 16 9.70 7.59 -5.51
N GLU A 17 10.44 7.37 -4.42
CA GLU A 17 11.36 6.23 -4.31
C GLU A 17 10.62 4.90 -4.42
N ILE A 18 9.54 4.70 -3.66
CA ILE A 18 8.75 3.47 -3.70
C ILE A 18 8.11 3.28 -5.08
N SER A 19 7.54 4.33 -5.67
CA SER A 19 6.93 4.23 -7.00
C SER A 19 7.95 3.94 -8.10
N SER A 20 9.20 4.36 -7.95
CA SER A 20 10.28 4.06 -8.91
C SER A 20 10.70 2.58 -8.94
N VAL A 21 10.46 1.84 -7.86
CA VAL A 21 10.76 0.40 -7.76
C VAL A 21 9.58 -0.49 -8.18
N LEU A 22 8.37 0.08 -8.24
CA LEU A 22 7.17 -0.66 -8.61
C LEU A 22 7.04 -0.75 -10.14
N THR A 23 6.78 -1.95 -10.64
CA THR A 23 6.45 -2.14 -12.05
C THR A 23 5.09 -1.52 -12.38
N ARG A 24 4.85 -1.23 -13.65
CA ARG A 24 3.54 -0.73 -14.13
C ARG A 24 2.40 -1.69 -13.74
N ASP A 25 2.65 -2.98 -13.79
CA ASP A 25 1.72 -4.02 -13.38
C ASP A 25 1.40 -3.94 -11.87
N ALA A 26 2.41 -3.82 -11.01
CA ALA A 26 2.22 -3.63 -9.59
C ALA A 26 1.42 -2.36 -9.28
N LEU A 27 1.68 -1.26 -9.99
CA LEU A 27 0.92 -0.02 -9.86
C LEU A 27 -0.55 -0.18 -10.28
N LEU A 28 -0.83 -0.95 -11.33
CA LEU A 28 -2.20 -1.26 -11.76
C LEU A 28 -2.95 -2.05 -10.68
N LYS A 29 -2.34 -3.10 -10.15
CA LYS A 29 -2.89 -3.91 -9.06
C LYS A 29 -3.21 -3.09 -7.82
N LEU A 30 -2.30 -2.21 -7.40
CA LEU A 30 -2.52 -1.30 -6.26
C LEU A 30 -3.60 -0.26 -6.54
N SER A 31 -3.70 0.23 -7.78
CA SER A 31 -4.74 1.19 -8.18
C SER A 31 -6.13 0.55 -8.11
N LEU A 32 -6.28 -0.68 -8.59
CA LEU A 32 -7.55 -1.42 -8.50
C LEU A 32 -7.90 -1.77 -7.05
N LEU A 33 -6.90 -2.12 -6.23
CA LEU A 33 -7.08 -2.32 -4.80
C LEU A 33 -7.59 -1.05 -4.12
N ALA A 34 -6.94 0.10 -4.38
CA ALA A 34 -7.39 1.38 -3.86
C ALA A 34 -8.83 1.68 -4.31
N GLN A 35 -9.12 1.56 -5.61
CA GLN A 35 -10.44 1.79 -6.19
C GLN A 35 -11.54 0.91 -5.55
N HIS A 36 -11.25 -0.36 -5.28
CA HIS A 36 -12.19 -1.27 -4.60
C HIS A 36 -12.65 -0.70 -3.25
N PHE A 37 -11.75 -0.05 -2.51
CA PHE A 37 -12.06 0.51 -1.20
C PHE A 37 -12.46 2.00 -1.21
N ASP A 38 -12.06 2.77 -2.22
CA ASP A 38 -12.22 4.24 -2.28
C ASP A 38 -13.62 4.68 -2.71
N SER A 39 -14.46 3.75 -3.19
CA SER A 39 -15.83 4.01 -3.66
C SER A 39 -16.81 4.55 -2.60
N ASN A 40 -16.39 4.88 -1.37
CA ASN A 40 -17.28 5.32 -0.29
C ASN A 40 -16.82 6.43 0.69
N ASN A 41 -15.56 6.94 0.70
CA ASN A 41 -15.09 8.09 1.55
C ASN A 41 -13.55 8.24 1.51
N PRO A 42 -12.96 9.39 1.93
CA PRO A 42 -11.52 9.64 1.82
C PRO A 42 -10.75 8.67 2.72
N VAL A 43 -9.96 7.78 2.09
CA VAL A 43 -9.18 6.72 2.73
C VAL A 43 -10.04 5.85 3.63
N SER A 44 -10.97 5.13 2.98
CA SER A 44 -11.84 4.11 3.54
C SER A 44 -11.20 3.32 4.69
N LYS A 45 -11.80 3.40 5.89
CA LYS A 45 -11.41 2.59 7.07
C LYS A 45 -11.29 1.09 6.75
N LYS A 46 -12.02 0.61 5.73
CA LYS A 46 -11.97 -0.76 5.25
C LYS A 46 -10.62 -1.09 4.59
N LEU A 47 -10.03 -0.17 3.82
CA LEU A 47 -8.69 -0.35 3.26
C LEU A 47 -7.65 -0.49 4.37
N ARG A 48 -7.69 0.39 5.38
CA ARG A 48 -6.76 0.30 6.52
C ARG A 48 -6.91 -1.01 7.28
N ARG A 49 -8.15 -1.45 7.51
CA ARG A 49 -8.44 -2.73 8.17
C ARG A 49 -7.95 -3.91 7.32
N PHE A 50 -8.14 -3.85 6.00
CA PHE A 50 -7.65 -4.86 5.08
C PHE A 50 -6.12 -4.95 5.06
N ILE A 51 -5.42 -3.81 5.07
CA ILE A 51 -3.96 -3.80 5.12
C ILE A 51 -3.45 -4.35 6.46
N ALA A 52 -4.11 -4.02 7.58
CA ALA A 52 -3.72 -4.50 8.90
C ALA A 52 -4.02 -6.00 9.13
N GLU A 53 -5.10 -6.51 8.53
CA GLU A 53 -5.56 -7.88 8.71
C GLU A 53 -6.15 -8.44 7.40
N PRO A 54 -5.29 -8.76 6.40
CA PRO A 54 -5.76 -9.15 5.08
C PRO A 54 -6.44 -10.53 5.07
N GLN A 55 -6.05 -11.43 5.98
CA GLN A 55 -6.39 -12.86 5.94
C GLN A 55 -7.89 -13.16 5.80
N ALA A 56 -8.75 -12.40 6.48
CA ALA A 56 -10.20 -12.66 6.48
C ALA A 56 -10.90 -12.32 5.16
N MET A 57 -10.34 -11.40 4.37
CA MET A 57 -10.98 -10.87 3.15
C MET A 57 -10.11 -11.03 1.89
N PHE A 58 -8.87 -11.51 2.03
CA PHE A 58 -7.86 -11.53 0.98
C PHE A 58 -8.36 -12.17 -0.31
N HIS A 59 -8.86 -13.41 -0.23
CA HIS A 59 -9.35 -14.15 -1.39
C HIS A 59 -10.53 -13.43 -2.09
N GLN A 60 -11.48 -12.90 -1.31
CA GLN A 60 -12.66 -12.22 -1.88
C GLN A 60 -12.29 -10.92 -2.58
N VAL A 61 -11.40 -10.14 -1.96
CA VAL A 61 -10.91 -8.87 -2.51
C VAL A 61 -10.05 -9.13 -3.74
N CYS A 62 -9.13 -10.10 -3.69
CA CYS A 62 -8.30 -10.47 -4.83
C CYS A 62 -9.14 -10.99 -6.00
N LYS A 63 -10.14 -11.84 -5.76
CA LYS A 63 -11.05 -12.33 -6.81
C LYS A 63 -11.81 -11.19 -7.49
N PHE A 64 -12.30 -10.21 -6.73
CA PHE A 64 -12.98 -9.05 -7.30
C PHE A 64 -12.02 -8.23 -8.17
N ILE A 65 -10.84 -7.91 -7.65
CA ILE A 65 -9.84 -7.12 -8.38
C ILE A 65 -9.31 -7.86 -9.61
N TRP A 66 -9.02 -9.15 -9.48
CA TRP A 66 -8.58 -10.04 -10.56
C TRP A 66 -9.53 -9.99 -11.76
N SER A 67 -10.84 -10.00 -11.52
CA SER A 67 -11.82 -9.89 -12.60
C SER A 67 -11.71 -8.56 -13.37
N GLN A 68 -11.39 -7.46 -12.68
CA GLN A 68 -11.17 -6.16 -13.31
C GLN A 68 -9.81 -6.08 -13.99
N TYR A 69 -8.79 -6.65 -13.37
CA TYR A 69 -7.44 -6.72 -13.92
C TYR A 69 -7.44 -7.47 -15.25
N ASN A 70 -8.00 -8.68 -15.31
CA ASN A 70 -8.07 -9.46 -16.54
C ASN A 70 -8.99 -8.84 -17.61
N ALA A 71 -9.94 -7.99 -17.22
CA ALA A 71 -10.76 -7.24 -18.18
C ALA A 71 -10.00 -6.06 -18.81
N GLN A 72 -8.92 -5.58 -18.17
CA GLN A 72 -8.12 -4.42 -18.60
C GLN A 72 -6.73 -4.81 -19.12
N SER A 73 -6.25 -5.99 -18.74
CA SER A 73 -4.97 -6.58 -19.16
C SER A 73 -5.11 -7.23 -20.53
N ASN A 74 -4.04 -7.13 -21.33
CA ASN A 74 -3.94 -7.88 -22.59
C ASN A 74 -3.59 -9.35 -22.36
N ASP A 75 -3.01 -9.68 -21.19
CA ASP A 75 -2.58 -11.02 -20.83
C ASP A 75 -3.45 -11.55 -19.69
N TRP A 76 -4.08 -12.70 -19.93
CA TRP A 76 -4.87 -13.37 -18.92
C TRP A 76 -3.96 -14.00 -17.86
N VAL A 77 -4.24 -13.71 -16.59
CA VAL A 77 -3.51 -14.28 -15.45
C VAL A 77 -4.46 -15.20 -14.66
N PRO A 78 -4.05 -16.41 -14.25
CA PRO A 78 -4.80 -17.25 -13.31
C PRO A 78 -5.05 -16.54 -11.98
N LEU A 79 -6.16 -16.86 -11.30
CA LEU A 79 -6.48 -16.25 -10.00
C LEU A 79 -5.42 -16.57 -8.93
N GLU A 80 -4.89 -17.78 -8.93
CA GLU A 80 -3.87 -18.23 -7.97
C GLU A 80 -2.57 -17.43 -8.12
N ASP A 81 -2.10 -17.27 -9.35
CA ASP A 81 -0.90 -16.46 -9.66
C ASP A 81 -1.12 -15.00 -9.25
N PHE A 82 -2.30 -14.45 -9.57
CA PHE A 82 -2.66 -13.09 -9.18
C PHE A 82 -2.67 -12.90 -7.66
N GLU A 83 -3.22 -13.85 -6.90
CA GLU A 83 -3.24 -13.83 -5.44
C GLU A 83 -1.83 -13.89 -4.86
N GLN A 84 -0.96 -14.74 -5.41
CA GLN A 84 0.43 -14.84 -4.99
C GLN A 84 1.18 -13.53 -5.24
N GLU A 85 1.02 -12.93 -6.42
CA GLU A 85 1.63 -11.64 -6.77
C GLU A 85 1.12 -10.50 -5.87
N MET A 86 -0.18 -10.48 -5.57
CA MET A 86 -0.77 -9.51 -4.64
C MET A 86 -0.21 -9.66 -3.24
N LEU A 87 -0.05 -10.89 -2.74
CA LEU A 87 0.52 -11.14 -1.42
C LEU A 87 1.98 -10.68 -1.35
N GLN A 88 2.78 -11.00 -2.36
CA GLN A 88 4.18 -10.55 -2.45
C GLN A 88 4.26 -9.02 -2.47
N LEU A 89 3.38 -8.36 -3.24
CA LEU A 89 3.32 -6.92 -3.34
C LEU A 89 2.96 -6.25 -2.01
N LEU A 90 1.95 -6.77 -1.30
CA LEU A 90 1.58 -6.25 0.02
C LEU A 90 2.68 -6.47 1.06
N THR A 91 3.34 -7.62 1.04
CA THR A 91 4.47 -7.94 1.93
C THR A 91 5.67 -7.02 1.66
N PHE A 92 5.96 -6.73 0.38
CA PHE A 92 6.98 -5.77 -0.01
C PHE A 92 6.67 -4.37 0.53
N LEU A 93 5.42 -3.92 0.38
CA LEU A 93 4.98 -2.63 0.90
C LEU A 93 5.05 -2.57 2.42
N GLU A 94 4.58 -3.60 3.13
CA GLU A 94 4.68 -3.70 4.59
C GLU A 94 6.14 -3.61 5.05
N THR A 95 7.04 -4.36 4.39
CA THR A 95 8.47 -4.32 4.68
C THR A 95 9.05 -2.93 4.42
N ALA A 96 8.72 -2.31 3.28
CA ALA A 96 9.18 -0.97 2.93
C ALA A 96 8.70 0.06 3.96
N PHE A 97 7.44 0.00 4.39
CA PHE A 97 6.90 0.90 5.41
C PHE A 97 7.50 0.63 6.79
N THR A 98 7.65 -0.62 7.21
CA THR A 98 8.21 -0.96 8.52
C THR A 98 9.70 -0.65 8.63
N THR A 99 10.47 -0.85 7.56
CA THR A 99 11.93 -0.61 7.59
C THR A 99 12.29 0.84 7.24
N ARG A 100 11.56 1.50 6.33
CA ARG A 100 11.90 2.85 5.85
C ARG A 100 11.07 3.95 6.50
N TRP A 101 9.85 3.69 6.96
CA TRP A 101 9.02 4.71 7.67
C TRP A 101 9.16 4.68 9.19
N ASN A 102 9.75 3.65 9.79
CA ASN A 102 10.13 3.70 11.22
C ASN A 102 11.19 4.78 11.51
N LEU A 103 11.93 5.26 10.50
CA LEU A 103 12.80 6.45 10.64
C LEU A 103 12.00 7.75 10.83
N ILE A 104 10.73 7.80 10.42
CA ILE A 104 9.88 8.99 10.54
C ILE A 104 9.25 9.07 11.95
N PHE A 105 9.05 7.95 12.64
CA PHE A 105 8.44 7.91 13.98
C PHE A 105 9.46 7.91 15.14
N VAL A 106 10.75 7.66 14.88
CA VAL A 106 11.79 7.60 15.93
C VAL A 106 12.49 8.94 16.19
N GLU A 107 12.38 9.93 15.30
CA GLU A 107 12.90 11.30 15.56
C GLU A 107 11.93 12.21 16.34
N ALA A 108 11.17 11.65 17.28
CA ALA A 108 10.40 12.43 18.26
C ALA A 108 10.50 11.81 19.65
N GLY A 109 11.71 11.78 20.23
CA GLY A 109 11.85 11.49 21.65
C GLY A 109 13.16 10.90 22.12
N TYR A 110 14.30 11.50 21.79
CA TYR A 110 15.50 11.32 22.62
C TYR A 110 16.15 12.68 22.91
N SER A 111 15.53 13.46 23.80
CA SER A 111 16.29 14.36 24.67
C SER A 111 16.57 13.61 25.97
N ALA A 112 17.71 12.92 26.03
CA ALA A 112 18.24 12.45 27.30
C ALA A 112 18.69 13.67 28.11
N SER A 113 17.80 14.20 28.95
CA SER A 113 18.21 15.06 30.06
C SER A 113 18.64 14.14 31.20
N TYR A 114 19.93 13.83 31.25
CA TYR A 114 20.57 13.47 32.51
C TYR A 114 20.63 14.75 33.36
N THR A 115 20.03 14.71 34.54
CA THR A 115 20.34 15.64 35.62
C THR A 115 20.97 14.85 36.75
N ASP A 116 22.14 15.33 37.18
CA ASP A 116 22.90 14.92 38.37
C ASP A 116 22.06 14.84 39.65
#